data_AF-A0A6H9K6V9-F1
#
_entry.id   AF-A0A6H9K6V9-F1
#
_cell.length_a   1.000
_cell.length_b   1.000
_cell.length_c   1.000
_cell.angle_alpha   90.00
_cell.angle_beta   90.00
_cell.angle_gamma   90.00
#
_symmetry.space_group_name_H-M   'P 1'
#
loop_
_entity.id
_entity.type
_entity.pdbx_description
1 polymer ?
#
loop_
_entity_poly.entity_id
_entity_poly.type
_entity_poly.pdbx_seq_one_letter_code
_entity_poly.pdbx_strand_id
1 'polypeptide(L)' 'MKLAFFNDFTLGVVKDDKIVDISEAIPVNEHNHPQGLLNRIIESFGSYRSAIEDVVESSEG' A
#
# COMPACT_ATOMS: atom_id res chain seq x y z
N MET A 1 -0.45 -10.89 2.51
CA MET A 1 -0.34 -9.69 1.66
C MET A 1 1.04 -9.59 1.06
N LYS A 2 1.13 -9.20 -0.21
CA LYS A 2 2.38 -8.83 -0.88
C LYS A 2 2.26 -7.37 -1.28
N LEU A 3 3.28 -6.56 -1.02
CA LEU A 3 3.30 -5.15 -1.40
C LEU A 3 4.17 -4.97 -2.65
N ALA A 4 3.75 -4.10 -3.56
CA ALA A 4 4.49 -3.77 -4.76
C ALA A 4 4.39 -2.27 -5.06
N PHE A 5 5.47 -1.71 -5.59
CA PHE A 5 5.42 -0.39 -6.22
C PHE A 5 5.14 -0.55 -7.71
N PHE A 6 4.25 0.28 -8.24
CA PHE A 6 3.88 0.33 -9.66
C PHE A 6 3.68 1.79 -10.09
N ASN A 7 3.54 2.06 -11.40
CA ASN A 7 3.25 3.41 -11.95
C ASN A 7 4.05 4.55 -11.29
N ASP A 8 5.38 4.51 -11.37
CA ASP A 8 6.26 5.55 -10.80
C ASP A 8 6.09 5.75 -9.27
N PHE A 9 6.20 4.65 -8.52
CA PHE A 9 6.23 4.59 -7.05
C PHE A 9 4.88 4.71 -6.32
N THR A 10 3.78 4.43 -7.02
CA THR A 10 2.49 4.15 -6.37
C THR A 10 2.56 2.85 -5.57
N LEU A 11 2.07 2.87 -4.34
CA LEU A 11 2.05 1.69 -3.48
C LEU A 11 0.77 0.88 -3.71
N GLY A 12 0.93 -0.41 -3.95
CA GLY A 12 -0.17 -1.35 -4.12
C GLY A 12 0.01 -2.67 -3.39
N VAL A 13 -1.09 -3.39 -3.22
CA VAL A 13 -1.11 -4.78 -2.75
C VAL A 13 -1.32 -5.70 -3.93
N VAL A 14 -0.45 -6.71 -4.06
CA VAL A 14 -0.64 -7.78 -5.04
C VAL A 14 -1.63 -8.79 -4.47
N LYS A 15 -2.75 -8.94 -5.17
CA LYS A 15 -3.80 -9.92 -4.89
C LYS A 15 -4.09 -10.71 -6.16
N ASP A 16 -3.85 -12.01 -6.08
CA ASP A 16 -3.89 -12.94 -7.22
C ASP A 16 -3.09 -12.40 -8.42
N ASP A 17 -3.77 -12.04 -9.50
CA ASP A 17 -3.17 -11.55 -10.75
C ASP A 17 -3.27 -10.02 -10.92
N LYS A 18 -3.64 -9.28 -9.86
CA LYS A 18 -3.85 -7.83 -9.91
C LYS A 18 -3.09 -7.10 -8.80
N ILE A 19 -2.88 -5.81 -9.02
CA ILE A 19 -2.37 -4.87 -8.03
C ILE A 19 -3.49 -3.91 -7.67
N VAL A 20 -3.84 -3.83 -6.39
CA VAL A 20 -4.81 -2.89 -5.84
C VAL A 20 -4.05 -1.67 -5.31
N ASP A 21 -4.41 -0.48 -5.76
CA ASP A 21 -3.87 0.78 -5.25
C ASP A 21 -4.33 1.00 -3.80
N ILE A 22 -3.37 1.24 -2.90
CA ILE A 22 -3.64 1.51 -1.48
C ILE A 22 -3.10 2.87 -1.03
N SER A 23 -2.81 3.75 -1.98
CA SER A 23 -2.34 5.12 -1.73
C SER A 23 -3.37 5.95 -0.95
N GLU A 24 -4.66 5.57 -0.99
CA GLU A 24 -5.69 6.16 -0.14
C GLU A 24 -5.55 5.77 1.34
N ALA A 25 -5.13 4.52 1.63
CA ALA A 25 -4.90 4.04 2.99
C ALA A 25 -3.58 4.55 3.58
N ILE A 26 -2.56 4.73 2.73
CA ILE A 26 -1.24 5.20 3.13
C ILE A 26 -0.90 6.44 2.29
N PRO A 27 -1.01 7.66 2.85
CA PRO A 27 -0.70 8.87 2.11
C PRO A 27 0.76 8.86 1.65
N VAL A 28 0.93 8.75 0.34
CA VAL A 28 2.23 8.87 -0.34
C VAL A 28 2.42 10.33 -0.70
N ASN A 29 3.35 10.98 -0.02
CA ASN A 29 3.75 12.34 -0.37
C ASN A 29 4.89 12.24 -1.39
N GLU A 30 4.89 13.04 -2.46
CA GLU A 30 5.93 13.04 -3.52
C GLU A 30 7.38 13.12 -3.00
N HIS A 31 7.58 13.64 -1.79
CA HIS A 31 8.90 13.75 -1.15
C HIS A 31 9.34 12.50 -0.36
N ASN A 32 8.47 11.51 -0.19
CA ASN A 32 8.83 10.27 0.49
C ASN A 32 9.49 9.34 -0.53
N HIS A 33 10.82 9.26 -0.49
CA HIS A 33 11.52 8.20 -1.20
C HIS A 33 10.90 6.83 -0.85
N PRO A 34 10.81 5.88 -1.81
CA PRO A 34 10.14 4.59 -1.63
C PRO A 34 10.65 3.84 -0.40
N GLN A 35 11.94 3.99 -0.12
CA GLN A 35 12.61 3.38 1.02
C GLN A 35 12.12 3.91 2.37
N GLY A 36 11.84 5.21 2.47
CA GLY A 36 11.26 5.83 3.67
C GLY A 36 9.80 5.43 3.87
N LEU A 37 9.04 5.33 2.79
CA LEU A 37 7.65 4.85 2.83
C LEU A 37 7.60 3.41 3.34
N LEU A 38 8.47 2.54 2.82
CA LEU A 38 8.53 1.13 3.17
C LEU A 38 8.99 0.94 4.62
N ASN A 39 9.95 1.73 5.10
CA ASN A 39 10.34 1.76 6.52
C ASN A 39 9.16 2.12 7.42
N ARG A 40 8.41 3.19 7.10
CA ARG A 40 7.25 3.62 7.88
C ARG A 40 6.15 2.55 7.91
N ILE A 41 5.93 1.87 6.78
CA ILE A 41 4.97 0.77 6.69
C ILE A 41 5.42 -0.40 7.57
N ILE A 42 6.71 -0.77 7.56
CA ILE A 42 7.22 -1.84 8.43
C ILE A 42 7.07 -1.46 9.91
N GLU A 43 7.46 -0.24 10.29
CA GLU A 43 7.41 0.25 11.67
C GLU A 43 5.98 0.30 12.22
N SER A 44 5.00 0.65 11.37
CA SER A 44 3.59 0.82 11.76
C SER A 44 2.68 -0.23 11.11
N PHE A 45 3.22 -1.38 10.70
CA PHE A 45 2.48 -2.37 9.90
C PHE A 45 1.22 -2.85 10.62
N GLY A 46 1.31 -3.06 11.94
CA GLY A 46 0.16 -3.49 12.75
C GLY A 46 -1.02 -2.51 12.70
N SER A 47 -0.76 -1.20 12.61
CA SER A 47 -1.79 -0.17 12.52
C SER A 47 -2.35 -0.01 11.11
N TYR A 48 -1.50 -0.15 10.09
CA TYR A 48 -1.92 0.00 8.69
C TYR A 48 -2.59 -1.26 8.13
N ARG A 49 -2.33 -2.43 8.71
CA ARG A 49 -2.82 -3.71 8.19
C ARG A 49 -4.34 -3.73 7.97
N SER A 50 -5.12 -3.33 8.97
CA SER A 50 -6.59 -3.35 8.86
C SER A 50 -7.07 -2.41 7.75
N ALA A 51 -6.55 -1.19 7.72
CA ALA A 51 -6.94 -0.21 6.69
C ALA A 51 -6.58 -0.68 5.27
N ILE A 52 -5.45 -1.37 5.09
CA ILE A 52 -5.04 -1.95 3.81
C ILE A 52 -5.97 -3.11 3.44
N GLU A 53 -6.30 -4.00 4.38
CA GLU A 53 -7.22 -5.11 4.17
C GLU A 53 -8.62 -4.59 3.77
N ASP A 54 -9.12 -3.55 4.45
CA ASP A 54 -10.42 -2.93 4.15
C ASP A 54 -10.47 -2.34 2.72
N VAL A 55 -9.40 -1.66 2.27
CA VAL A 55 -9.32 -1.13 0.89
C VAL A 55 -9.25 -2.26 -0.14
N VAL A 56 -8.48 -3.31 0.17
CA VAL A 56 -8.34 -4.46 -0.72
C VAL A 56 -9.64 -5.25 -0.85
N GLU A 57 -10.43 -5.37 0.22
CA GLU A 57 -11.75 -5.98 0.18
C GLU A 57 -12.78 -5.08 -0.52
N SER A 58 -12.74 -3.76 -0.29
CA SER A 58 -13.68 -2.82 -0.93
C SER A 58 -13.42 -2.62 -2.42
N SER A 59 -12.18 -2.83 -2.90
CA SER A 59 -11.84 -2.73 -4.33
C SER A 59 -12.31 -3.95 -5.15
N GLU A 60 -12.86 -4.99 -4.52
CA GLU A 60 -13.39 -6.19 -5.19
C GLU A 60 -14.88 -6.10 -5.55
N GLY A 61 -15.54 -4.96 -5.29
CA GLY A 61 -16.91 -4.67 -5.75
C GLY A 61 -16.96 -3.94 -7.08
#